data_AF-A0AAE5ZE19-F1
#
_entry.id   AF-A0AAE5ZE19-F1
#
_cell.length_a   1.000
_cell.length_b   1.000
_cell.length_c   1.000
_cell.angle_alpha   90.00
_cell.angle_beta   90.00
_cell.angle_gamma   90.00
#
_symmetry.space_group_name_H-M   'P 1'
#
loop_
_entity.id
_entity.type
_entity.pdbx_description
1 polymer ?
#
loop_
_entity_poly.entity_id
_entity_poly.type
_entity_poly.pdbx_seq_one_letter_code
_entity_poly.pdbx_strand_id
1 'polypeptide(L)' 'MQMSTHHPSGPRHIVPAGTIESFEQISAGLSAILLLVEIESERSEGCHNVYSLLAMVKAQLDQTAAKLCADE' A
#
# COMPACT_ATOMS: atom_id res chain seq x y z
N MET A 1 34.91 32.69 2.42
CA MET A 1 33.46 32.91 2.26
C MET A 1 32.96 31.79 1.34
N GLN A 2 32.48 30.68 1.91
CA GLN A 2 31.88 29.59 1.13
C GLN A 2 30.43 29.97 0.82
N MET A 3 30.08 30.05 -0.46
CA MET A 3 28.70 30.16 -0.88
C MET A 3 28.15 28.74 -1.01
N SER A 4 27.42 28.29 0.00
CA SER A 4 26.61 27.07 -0.10
C SER A 4 25.48 27.32 -1.09
N THR A 5 25.65 26.84 -2.32
CA THR A 5 24.58 26.82 -3.31
C THR A 5 23.58 25.73 -2.93
N HIS A 6 22.44 26.16 -2.37
CA HIS A 6 21.28 25.32 -2.14
C HIS A 6 20.84 24.72 -3.48
N HIS A 7 21.02 23.41 -3.64
CA HIS A 7 20.44 22.66 -4.75
C HIS A 7 18.93 22.53 -4.46
N PRO A 8 18.02 22.97 -5.36
CA PRO A 8 16.63 22.60 -5.22
C PRO A 8 16.53 21.12 -5.59
N SER A 9 16.25 20.32 -4.55
CA SER A 9 15.72 18.97 -4.59
C SER A 9 14.76 18.78 -5.77
N GLY A 10 14.91 17.64 -6.47
CA GLY A 10 14.14 17.27 -7.67
C GLY A 10 12.61 17.27 -7.48
N PRO A 11 11.85 16.92 -8.53
CA PRO A 11 10.39 17.10 -8.55
C PRO A 11 9.77 16.38 -7.35
N ARG A 12 9.27 17.15 -6.38
CA ARG A 12 8.46 16.62 -5.28
C ARG A 12 7.24 15.98 -5.93
N HIS A 13 7.12 14.68 -5.79
CA HIS A 13 5.94 13.96 -6.24
C HIS A 13 4.79 14.43 -5.34
N ILE A 14 3.95 15.33 -5.83
CA ILE A 14 2.84 15.88 -5.05
C ILE A 14 1.82 14.75 -4.93
N VAL A 15 1.70 14.17 -3.74
CA VAL A 15 0.65 13.21 -3.42
C VAL A 15 -0.68 13.96 -3.36
N PRO A 16 -1.70 13.60 -4.16
CA PRO A 16 -3.00 14.25 -4.07
C PRO A 16 -3.61 14.08 -2.68
N ALA A 17 -4.26 15.12 -2.16
CA ALA A 17 -5.00 15.05 -0.90
C ALA A 17 -6.07 13.92 -0.98
N GLY A 18 -6.21 13.13 0.09
CA GLY A 18 -7.13 11.99 0.11
C GLY A 18 -6.52 10.66 -0.37
N THR A 19 -5.28 10.67 -0.86
CA THR A 19 -4.63 9.45 -1.40
C THR A 19 -4.35 8.44 -0.29
N ILE A 20 -3.85 8.91 0.85
CA ILE A 20 -3.54 8.05 2.00
C ILE A 20 -4.82 7.45 2.58
N GLU A 21 -5.85 8.27 2.81
CA GLU A 21 -7.14 7.79 3.30
C GLU A 21 -7.77 6.77 2.35
N SER A 22 -7.61 6.97 1.03
CA SER A 22 -8.06 6.00 0.03
C SER A 22 -7.31 4.66 0.14
N PHE A 23 -5.99 4.69 0.36
CA PHE A 23 -5.20 3.47 0.54
C PHE A 23 -5.52 2.75 1.84
N GLU A 24 -5.74 3.47 2.94
CA GLU A 24 -6.20 2.88 4.20
C GLU A 24 -7.55 2.19 4.03
N GLN A 25 -8.49 2.85 3.33
CA GLN A 25 -9.82 2.30 3.09
C GLN A 25 -9.78 1.04 2.21
N ILE A 26 -8.94 1.05 1.15
CA ILE A 26 -8.73 -0.13 0.30
C ILE A 26 -8.06 -1.25 1.11
N SER A 27 -7.05 -0.95 1.94
CA SER A 27 -6.37 -1.94 2.79
C SER A 27 -7.33 -2.59 3.80
N ALA A 28 -8.22 -1.81 4.42
CA ALA A 28 -9.26 -2.32 5.29
C ALA A 28 -10.23 -3.25 4.54
N GLY A 29 -10.65 -2.87 3.33
CA GLY A 29 -11.48 -3.71 2.46
C GLY A 29 -10.81 -5.03 2.10
N LEU A 30 -9.52 -5.00 1.73
CA LEU A 30 -8.74 -6.21 1.45
C LEU A 30 -8.60 -7.11 2.69
N SER A 31 -8.47 -6.51 3.89
CA SER A 31 -8.43 -7.26 5.15
C SER A 31 -9.73 -8.02 5.39
N ALA A 32 -10.87 -7.37 5.15
CA ALA A 32 -12.19 -8.00 5.28
C ALA A 32 -12.37 -9.13 4.26
N ILE A 33 -11.94 -8.94 3.01
CA ILE A 33 -12.01 -9.99 1.97
C ILE A 33 -11.13 -11.18 2.38
N LEU A 34 -9.88 -10.95 2.77
CA LEU A 34 -8.96 -12.01 3.20
C LEU A 34 -9.57 -12.86 4.33
N LEU A 35 -10.19 -12.21 5.33
CA LEU A 35 -10.89 -12.91 6.41
C LEU A 35 -12.02 -13.81 5.89
N LEU A 36 -12.79 -13.36 4.90
CA LEU A 36 -13.89 -14.13 4.34
C LEU A 36 -13.42 -15.35 3.53
N VAL A 37 -12.27 -15.26 2.86
CA VAL A 37 -11.72 -16.38 2.07
C VAL A 37 -10.72 -17.25 2.81
N GLU A 38 -10.31 -16.89 4.02
CA GLU A 38 -9.29 -17.62 4.81
C GLU A 38 -9.65 -19.10 4.99
N ILE A 39 -10.85 -19.39 5.48
CA ILE A 39 -11.30 -20.77 5.73
C ILE A 39 -11.39 -21.58 4.43
N GLU A 40 -11.90 -20.97 3.36
CA GLU A 40 -12.02 -21.65 2.06
C GLU A 40 -10.65 -21.89 1.41
N SER A 41 -9.67 -21.04 1.71
CA SER A 41 -8.30 -21.17 1.21
C SER A 41 -7.62 -22.45 1.70
N GLU A 42 -7.95 -22.93 2.90
CA GLU A 42 -7.41 -24.18 3.45
C GLU A 42 -7.99 -25.44 2.77
N ARG A 43 -9.13 -25.29 2.08
CA ARG A 43 -9.94 -26.40 1.56
C ARG A 43 -9.87 -26.53 0.04
N SER A 44 -9.33 -25.53 -0.65
CA SER A 44 -9.28 -25.45 -2.10
C SER A 44 -8.01 -24.74 -2.57
N GLU A 45 -7.26 -25.38 -3.47
CA GLU A 45 -6.08 -24.78 -4.09
C GLU A 45 -6.41 -23.48 -4.85
N GLY A 46 -7.57 -23.42 -5.50
CA GLY A 46 -8.03 -22.21 -6.17
C GLY A 46 -8.25 -21.06 -5.19
N CYS A 47 -8.88 -21.34 -4.04
CA CYS A 47 -9.08 -20.35 -2.98
C CYS A 47 -7.75 -19.96 -2.32
N HIS A 48 -6.82 -20.92 -2.13
CA HIS A 48 -5.46 -20.65 -1.64
C HIS A 48 -4.70 -19.68 -2.55
N ASN A 49 -4.77 -19.88 -3.86
CA ASN A 49 -4.11 -19.01 -4.84
C ASN A 49 -4.71 -17.60 -4.81
N VAL A 50 -6.04 -17.48 -4.75
CA VAL A 50 -6.73 -16.19 -4.63
C VAL A 50 -6.35 -15.47 -3.34
N TYR A 51 -6.40 -16.18 -2.20
CA TYR A 51 -6.01 -15.64 -0.90
C TYR A 51 -4.57 -15.12 -0.93
N SER A 52 -3.64 -15.93 -1.45
CA SER A 52 -2.22 -15.58 -1.54
C SER A 52 -1.99 -14.34 -2.41
N LEU A 53 -2.65 -14.26 -3.57
CA LEU A 53 -2.57 -13.09 -4.45
C LEU A 53 -3.11 -11.82 -3.76
N LEU A 54 -4.27 -11.92 -3.09
CA LEU A 54 -4.85 -10.80 -2.36
C LEU A 54 -3.94 -10.34 -1.22
N ALA A 55 -3.34 -11.27 -0.47
CA ALA A 55 -2.41 -10.96 0.60
C ALA A 55 -1.17 -10.21 0.07
N MET A 56 -0.61 -10.65 -1.07
CA MET A 56 0.50 -9.93 -1.72
C MET A 56 0.11 -8.53 -2.18
N VAL A 57 -1.07 -8.36 -2.78
CA VAL A 57 -1.56 -7.04 -3.24
C VAL A 57 -1.72 -6.11 -2.05
N LYS A 58 -2.32 -6.60 -0.96
CA LYS A 58 -2.47 -5.83 0.28
C LYS A 58 -1.10 -5.41 0.83
N ALA A 59 -0.14 -6.33 0.91
CA ALA A 59 1.20 -6.02 1.40
C ALA A 59 1.89 -4.94 0.56
N GLN A 60 1.73 -4.97 -0.77
CA GLN A 60 2.27 -3.93 -1.66
C GLN A 60 1.56 -2.59 -1.48
N LEU A 61 0.24 -2.60 -1.28
CA LEU A 61 -0.53 -1.40 -0.98
C LEU A 61 -0.08 -0.76 0.33
N ASP A 62 0.01 -1.55 1.41
CA ASP A 62 0.44 -1.09 2.74
C ASP A 62 1.86 -0.51 2.69
N GLN A 63 2.78 -1.15 1.96
CA GLN A 63 4.13 -0.64 1.74
C GLN A 63 4.13 0.68 0.96
N THR A 64 3.24 0.82 -0.03
CA THR A 64 3.15 2.04 -0.83
C THR A 64 2.58 3.19 0.00
N ALA A 65 1.53 2.94 0.77
CA ALA A 65 0.97 3.91 1.70
C ALA A 65 2.02 4.35 2.74
N ALA A 66 2.75 3.41 3.34
CA ALA A 66 3.80 3.72 4.31
C ALA A 66 4.93 4.57 3.73
N LYS A 67 5.34 4.32 2.47
CA LYS A 67 6.34 5.14 1.78
C LYS A 67 5.85 6.57 1.56
N LEU A 68 4.59 6.73 1.17
CA LEU A 68 4.00 8.05 0.93
C LEU A 68 3.83 8.84 2.21
N CYS A 69 3.44 8.22 3.32
CA CYS A 69 3.40 8.88 4.64
C CYS A 69 4.78 9.29 5.15
N ALA A 70 5.85 8.57 4.76
CA ALA A 70 7.22 8.89 5.17
C ALA A 70 7.84 10.04 4.35
N ASP A 71 7.26 10.35 3.19
CA ASP A 71 7.69 11.42 2.29
C ASP A 71 6.92 12.75 2.53
N GLU A 72 5.93 12.78 3.43
CA GLU A 72 5.21 13.97 3.93
C GLU A 72 5.96 14.68 5.08
#